data_AF-A0AAV1DAW5-F1
#
_entry.id   AF-A0AAV1DAW5-F1
#
_cell.length_a   1.000
_cell.length_b   1.000
_cell.length_c   1.000
_cell.angle_alpha   90.00
_cell.angle_beta   90.00
_cell.angle_gamma   90.00
#
_symmetry.space_group_name_H-M   'P 1'
#
loop_
_entity.id
_entity.type
_entity.pdbx_description
1 polymer ?
#
loop_
_entity_poly.entity_id
_entity_poly.type
_entity_poly.pdbx_seq_one_letter_code
_entity_poly.pdbx_strand_id
1 'polypeptide(L)'
;MGREISALLQPRSLFFLLVALVLIFLALSFSQQDEKEKVEEVYEITHRVFLDVDIDKQRAGRIVIGLYGEVVPKTVENFRALCTGELGKASNGKPLHYKGTPFHRIIPGFMIQGGDIVYGNGKGNMSIFGGTFRDENFKIKHSHAGFPNVKFLGIYLIFIALAANGR
;
A
#
# COMPACT_ATOMS: atom_id res chain seq x y z
N MET A 1 -24.27 -13.68 71.99
CA MET A 1 -24.29 -13.83 70.51
C MET A 1 -24.12 -12.44 69.89
N GLY A 2 -22.92 -11.87 70.02
CA GLY A 2 -22.60 -10.53 69.52
C GLY A 2 -22.03 -10.63 68.12
N ARG A 3 -22.69 -9.99 67.15
CA ARG A 3 -22.28 -9.98 65.74
C ARG A 3 -21.00 -9.15 65.62
N GLU A 4 -19.90 -9.79 65.26
CA GLU A 4 -18.72 -9.10 64.79
C GLU A 4 -19.11 -8.31 63.54
N ILE A 5 -19.30 -7.00 63.68
CA ILE A 5 -19.38 -6.11 62.53
C ILE A 5 -17.99 -6.13 61.93
N SER A 6 -17.88 -6.95 60.88
CA SER A 6 -16.67 -7.21 60.12
C SER A 6 -15.98 -5.89 59.81
N ALA A 7 -14.67 -5.81 60.01
CA ALA A 7 -13.82 -4.61 59.87
C ALA A 7 -14.01 -3.83 58.54
N LEU A 8 -14.71 -4.43 57.58
CA LEU A 8 -15.18 -3.89 56.32
C LEU A 8 -16.11 -2.66 56.45
N LEU A 9 -16.98 -2.59 57.46
CA LEU A 9 -18.00 -1.54 57.59
C LEU A 9 -17.57 -0.32 58.43
N GLN A 10 -16.28 -0.23 58.79
CA GLN A 10 -15.80 0.93 59.53
C GLN A 10 -15.75 2.18 58.62
N PRO A 11 -16.08 3.39 59.13
CA PRO A 11 -16.08 4.61 58.30
C PRO A 11 -14.75 4.88 57.59
N ARG A 12 -13.63 4.44 58.19
CA ARG A 12 -12.29 4.54 57.63
C ARG A 12 -12.06 3.57 56.46
N SER A 13 -12.49 2.31 56.57
CA SER A 13 -12.37 1.33 55.48
C SER A 13 -13.27 1.70 54.29
N LEU A 14 -14.44 2.29 54.56
CA LEU A 14 -15.36 2.77 53.52
C LEU A 14 -14.73 3.89 52.66
N PHE A 15 -13.97 4.80 53.29
CA PHE A 15 -13.26 5.87 52.60
C PHE A 15 -12.17 5.33 51.67
N PHE A 16 -11.34 4.38 52.15
CA PHE A 16 -10.32 3.74 51.31
C PHE A 16 -10.94 2.93 50.16
N LEU A 17 -12.08 2.26 50.40
CA LEU A 17 -12.82 1.55 49.36
C LEU A 17 -13.36 2.50 48.29
N LEU A 18 -13.89 3.66 48.69
CA LEU A 18 -14.37 4.69 47.77
C LEU A 18 -13.22 5.28 46.92
N VAL A 19 -12.08 5.58 47.54
CA VAL A 19 -10.88 6.06 46.82
C VAL A 19 -10.37 5.01 45.84
N ALA A 20 -10.32 3.74 46.24
CA ALA A 20 -9.92 2.65 45.35
C ALA A 20 -10.87 2.50 44.16
N LEU A 21 -12.19 2.60 44.37
CA LEU A 21 -13.19 2.57 43.30
C LEU A 21 -13.03 3.74 42.33
N VAL A 22 -12.75 4.95 42.82
CA VAL A 22 -12.48 6.13 41.97
C VAL A 22 -11.20 5.95 41.16
N LEU A 23 -10.13 5.40 41.76
CA LEU A 23 -8.88 5.13 41.05
C LEU A 23 -9.03 4.05 39.99
N ILE A 24 -9.80 3.00 40.27
CA ILE A 24 -10.14 1.94 39.30
C ILE A 24 -10.97 2.52 38.15
N PHE A 25 -11.96 3.36 38.45
CA PHE A 25 -12.77 4.02 37.43
C PHE A 25 -11.94 4.96 36.56
N LEU A 26 -10.99 5.72 37.14
CA LEU A 26 -10.07 6.57 36.40
C LEU A 26 -9.15 5.75 35.49
N ALA A 27 -8.61 4.63 36.00
CA ALA A 27 -7.74 3.74 35.23
C ALA A 27 -8.50 3.08 34.06
N LEU A 28 -9.73 2.61 34.30
CA LEU A 28 -10.61 2.04 33.26
C LEU A 28 -11.00 3.07 32.20
N SER A 29 -11.28 4.32 32.61
CA SER A 29 -11.56 5.42 31.67
C SER A 29 -10.35 5.73 30.79
N PHE A 30 -9.12 5.63 31.33
CA PHE A 30 -7.89 5.86 30.57
C PHE A 30 -7.64 4.75 29.53
N SER A 31 -8.08 3.52 29.79
CA SER A 31 -7.94 2.41 28.85
C SER A 31 -8.84 2.50 27.61
N GLN A 32 -9.87 3.36 27.59
CA GLN A 32 -10.79 3.47 26.44
C GLN A 32 -10.40 4.53 25.40
N GLN A 33 -9.30 5.26 25.56
CA GLN A 33 -8.94 6.37 24.67
C GLN A 33 -8.19 5.99 23.39
N ASP A 34 -7.76 4.74 23.22
CA ASP A 34 -6.88 4.34 22.10
C ASP A 34 -7.60 3.74 20.87
N GLU A 35 -8.91 3.50 20.91
CA GLU A 35 -9.67 3.09 19.71
C GLU A 35 -10.17 4.31 18.92
N LYS A 36 -9.25 5.09 18.34
CA LYS A 36 -9.62 5.97 17.22
C LYS A 36 -10.00 5.09 16.03
N GLU A 37 -11.28 5.07 15.69
CA GLU A 37 -11.82 4.49 14.46
C GLU A 37 -10.98 4.92 13.25
N LYS A 38 -10.23 3.98 12.66
CA LYS A 38 -9.46 4.22 11.43
C LYS A 38 -10.46 4.34 10.29
N VAL A 39 -10.79 5.58 9.92
CA VAL A 39 -11.48 5.85 8.66
C VAL A 39 -10.61 5.28 7.52
N GLU A 40 -11.13 4.27 6.83
CA GLU A 40 -10.48 3.72 5.64
C GLU A 40 -10.55 4.78 4.54
N GLU A 41 -9.42 5.43 4.26
CA GLU A 41 -9.34 6.48 3.25
C GLU A 41 -9.55 5.84 1.86
N VAL A 42 -10.74 6.03 1.29
CA VAL A 42 -11.10 5.48 -0.03
C VAL A 42 -10.56 6.41 -1.11
N TYR A 43 -9.65 5.91 -1.94
CA TYR A 43 -9.13 6.64 -3.09
C TYR A 43 -9.90 6.29 -4.36
N GLU A 44 -10.21 7.31 -5.18
CA GLU A 44 -10.89 7.11 -6.46
C GLU A 44 -9.93 6.71 -7.58
N ILE A 45 -10.39 5.76 -8.41
CA ILE A 45 -9.66 5.37 -9.62
C ILE A 45 -9.90 6.42 -10.70
N THR A 46 -8.87 7.19 -11.04
CA THR A 46 -8.98 8.23 -12.08
C THR A 46 -8.62 7.72 -13.47
N HIS A 47 -7.75 6.71 -13.56
CA HIS A 47 -7.32 6.14 -14.83
C HIS A 47 -7.37 4.63 -14.80
N ARG A 48 -7.56 4.02 -15.97
CA ARG A 48 -7.47 2.57 -16.17
C ARG A 48 -6.54 2.27 -17.33
N VAL A 49 -5.66 1.29 -17.11
CA VAL A 49 -4.78 0.74 -18.15
C VAL A 49 -4.86 -0.78 -18.13
N PHE A 50 -4.32 -1.43 -19.15
CA PHE A 50 -4.30 -2.88 -19.19
C PHE A 50 -2.96 -3.40 -19.69
N LEU A 51 -2.65 -4.62 -19.27
CA LEU A 51 -1.51 -5.40 -19.74
C LEU A 51 -2.05 -6.72 -20.28
N ASP A 52 -1.77 -6.96 -21.55
CA ASP A 52 -1.99 -8.24 -22.19
C ASP A 52 -0.77 -9.13 -21.93
N VAL A 53 -0.98 -10.26 -21.26
CA VAL A 53 0.08 -11.13 -20.77
C VAL A 53 0.12 -12.41 -21.59
N ASP A 54 1.30 -12.72 -22.10
CA ASP A 54 1.60 -13.99 -22.74
C ASP A 54 2.54 -14.81 -21.84
N ILE A 55 2.31 -16.13 -21.74
CA ILE A 55 3.19 -17.10 -21.10
C ILE A 55 3.63 -18.07 -22.20
N ASP A 56 4.94 -18.24 -22.39
CA ASP A 56 5.50 -19.07 -23.47
C ASP A 56 4.93 -18.73 -24.87
N LYS A 57 4.75 -17.43 -25.14
CA LYS A 57 4.17 -16.88 -26.39
C LYS A 57 2.70 -17.25 -26.63
N GLN A 58 2.03 -17.80 -25.62
CA GLN A 58 0.59 -18.06 -25.65
C GLN A 58 -0.14 -17.02 -24.79
N ARG A 59 -1.25 -16.49 -25.29
CA ARG A 59 -2.05 -15.50 -24.56
C ARG A 59 -2.61 -16.13 -23.28
N ALA A 60 -2.13 -15.65 -22.13
CA ALA A 60 -2.59 -16.08 -20.83
C ALA A 60 -3.80 -15.27 -20.36
N GLY A 61 -3.86 -13.98 -20.70
CA GLY A 61 -5.00 -13.14 -20.37
C GLY A 61 -4.70 -11.65 -20.38
N ARG A 62 -5.63 -10.88 -19.82
CA ARG A 62 -5.53 -9.43 -19.66
C ARG A 62 -5.62 -9.06 -18.18
N ILE A 63 -4.66 -8.26 -17.71
CA ILE A 63 -4.69 -7.62 -16.41
C ILE A 63 -5.18 -6.18 -16.61
N VAL A 64 -6.22 -5.78 -15.89
CA VAL A 64 -6.71 -4.38 -15.88
C VAL A 64 -6.31 -3.74 -14.56
N ILE A 65 -5.74 -2.54 -14.63
CA ILE A 65 -5.14 -1.83 -13.50
C ILE A 65 -5.81 -0.46 -13.37
N GLY A 66 -6.38 -0.20 -12.20
CA GLY A 66 -6.83 1.14 -11.81
C GLY A 66 -5.70 1.94 -11.17
N LEU A 67 -5.62 3.23 -11.49
CA LEU A 67 -4.58 4.13 -11.03
C LEU A 67 -5.19 5.32 -10.26
N TYR A 68 -4.54 5.72 -9.17
CA TYR A 68 -5.02 6.77 -8.24
C TYR A 68 -4.41 8.14 -8.56
N GLY A 69 -4.75 8.72 -9.70
CA GLY A 69 -4.09 9.93 -10.21
C GLY A 69 -4.24 11.17 -9.32
N GLU A 70 -5.30 11.28 -8.50
CA GLU A 70 -5.42 12.38 -7.53
C GLU A 70 -4.41 12.27 -6.37
N VAL A 71 -3.97 11.05 -6.05
CA VAL A 71 -3.08 10.79 -4.90
C VAL A 71 -1.61 10.88 -5.32
N VAL A 72 -1.30 10.36 -6.51
CA VAL A 72 0.07 10.21 -7.04
C VAL A 72 0.13 10.52 -8.55
N PRO A 73 -0.19 11.77 -8.96
CA PRO A 73 -0.35 12.14 -10.36
C PRO A 73 0.89 11.86 -11.20
N LYS A 74 2.10 12.14 -10.70
CA LYS A 74 3.34 11.92 -11.47
C LYS A 74 3.61 10.43 -11.68
N THR A 75 3.35 9.63 -10.65
CA THR A 75 3.56 8.18 -10.71
C THR A 75 2.56 7.54 -11.68
N VAL A 76 1.30 7.97 -11.62
CA VAL A 76 0.24 7.52 -12.55
C VAL A 76 0.57 7.91 -13.98
N GLU A 77 0.99 9.15 -14.22
CA GLU A 77 1.32 9.62 -15.56
C GLU A 77 2.49 8.85 -16.17
N ASN A 78 3.54 8.59 -15.39
CA ASN A 78 4.65 7.75 -15.82
C ASN A 78 4.17 6.35 -16.22
N PHE A 79 3.36 5.69 -15.39
CA PHE A 79 2.90 4.34 -15.67
C PHE A 79 1.97 4.30 -16.89
N ARG A 80 1.03 5.24 -16.97
CA ARG A 80 0.07 5.38 -18.08
C ARG A 80 0.79 5.57 -19.41
N ALA A 81 1.73 6.51 -19.50
CA ALA A 81 2.47 6.81 -20.71
C ALA A 81 3.37 5.63 -21.14
N LEU A 82 3.96 4.89 -20.19
CA LEU A 82 4.71 3.66 -20.49
C LEU A 82 3.80 2.51 -20.95
N CYS A 83 2.52 2.48 -20.54
CA CYS A 83 1.55 1.52 -21.07
C CYS A 83 1.15 1.85 -22.52
N THR A 84 1.04 3.12 -22.89
CA THR A 84 0.62 3.54 -24.25
C THR A 84 1.79 3.58 -25.24
N GLY A 85 2.99 3.91 -24.76
CA GLY A 85 4.16 4.15 -25.61
C GLY A 85 4.09 5.46 -26.40
N GLU A 86 3.20 6.37 -26.04
CA GLU A 86 2.92 7.60 -26.81
C GLU A 86 4.11 8.57 -26.90
N LEU A 87 5.08 8.47 -25.98
CA LEU A 87 6.27 9.30 -25.94
C LEU A 87 7.41 8.78 -26.84
N GLY A 88 7.20 7.67 -27.54
CA GLY A 88 8.17 7.14 -28.50
C GLY A 88 9.42 6.57 -27.83
N LYS A 89 10.58 7.20 -28.05
CA LYS A 89 11.89 6.70 -27.60
C LYS A 89 12.55 7.70 -26.65
N ALA A 90 13.22 7.19 -25.64
CA ALA A 90 14.10 7.96 -24.78
C ALA A 90 15.36 8.41 -25.52
N SER A 91 16.13 9.31 -24.90
CA SER A 91 17.38 9.84 -25.44
C SER A 91 18.44 8.78 -25.76
N ASN A 92 18.41 7.63 -25.08
CA ASN A 92 19.27 6.47 -25.34
C ASN A 92 18.75 5.56 -26.48
N GLY A 93 17.71 5.98 -27.21
CA GLY A 93 17.12 5.24 -28.33
C GLY A 93 16.19 4.09 -27.93
N LYS A 94 16.02 3.80 -26.63
CA LYS A 94 15.11 2.75 -26.14
C LYS A 94 13.66 3.23 -26.15
N PRO A 95 12.69 2.38 -26.52
CA PRO A 95 11.28 2.75 -26.50
C PRO A 95 10.81 2.97 -25.05
N LEU A 96 10.05 4.03 -24.83
CA LEU A 96 9.37 4.31 -23.56
C LEU A 96 8.03 3.56 -23.53
N HIS A 97 8.09 2.22 -23.52
CA HIS A 97 6.90 1.38 -23.67
C HIS A 97 7.09 0.01 -22.98
N TYR A 98 6.09 -0.43 -22.21
CA TYR A 98 6.07 -1.75 -21.57
C TYR A 98 5.83 -2.92 -22.52
N LYS A 99 5.32 -2.69 -23.75
CA LYS A 99 5.04 -3.78 -24.69
C LYS A 99 6.30 -4.58 -25.00
N GLY A 100 6.24 -5.89 -24.77
CA GLY A 100 7.37 -6.80 -24.96
C GLY A 100 8.36 -6.84 -23.79
N THR A 101 8.08 -6.15 -22.67
CA THR A 101 8.90 -6.28 -21.46
C THR A 101 8.49 -7.51 -20.64
N PRO A 102 9.46 -8.31 -20.16
CA PRO A 102 9.15 -9.50 -19.38
C PRO A 102 8.90 -9.17 -17.90
N PHE A 103 8.13 -10.03 -17.24
CA PHE A 103 8.16 -10.17 -15.79
C PHE A 103 9.44 -10.95 -15.42
N HIS A 104 10.48 -10.24 -14.99
CA HIS A 104 11.81 -10.84 -14.76
C HIS A 104 11.96 -11.44 -13.37
N ARG A 105 11.02 -11.20 -12.45
CA ARG A 105 11.03 -11.79 -11.10
C ARG A 105 9.62 -12.15 -10.66
N ILE A 106 9.43 -13.41 -10.31
CA ILE A 106 8.14 -13.99 -9.89
C ILE A 106 8.41 -14.75 -8.58
N ILE A 107 7.80 -14.31 -7.49
CA ILE A 107 7.90 -14.96 -6.17
C ILE A 107 6.50 -15.43 -5.77
N PRO A 108 6.23 -16.75 -5.81
CA PRO A 108 4.95 -17.32 -5.40
C PRO A 108 4.57 -16.89 -3.98
N GLY A 109 3.30 -16.51 -3.79
CA GLY A 109 2.79 -16.04 -2.48
C GLY A 109 3.24 -14.64 -2.06
N PHE A 110 4.02 -13.93 -2.90
CA PHE A 110 4.48 -12.59 -2.60
C PHE A 110 4.15 -11.60 -3.71
N MET A 111 4.89 -11.61 -4.82
CA MET A 111 4.74 -10.60 -5.88
C MET A 111 5.30 -11.04 -7.23
N ILE A 112 4.86 -10.34 -8.27
CA ILE A 112 5.44 -10.36 -9.61
C ILE A 112 6.06 -8.98 -9.88
N GLN A 113 7.19 -8.96 -10.58
CA GLN A 113 7.94 -7.74 -10.88
C GLN A 113 8.37 -7.75 -12.35
N GLY A 114 8.13 -6.61 -13.01
CA GLY A 114 8.43 -6.35 -14.42
C GLY A 114 8.82 -4.89 -14.62
N GLY A 115 8.60 -4.36 -15.82
CA GLY A 115 8.75 -2.93 -16.11
C GLY A 115 10.16 -2.45 -16.44
N ASP A 116 11.16 -3.33 -16.51
CA ASP A 116 12.48 -2.99 -17.06
C ASP A 116 12.41 -2.88 -18.58
N ILE A 117 12.18 -1.66 -19.07
CA ILE A 117 12.11 -1.30 -20.50
C ILE A 117 13.49 -1.18 -21.18
N VAL A 118 14.59 -1.24 -20.42
CA VAL A 118 15.94 -0.97 -20.92
C VAL A 118 16.68 -2.26 -21.24
N TYR A 119 16.75 -3.16 -20.26
CA TYR A 119 17.49 -4.42 -20.31
C TYR A 119 16.61 -5.66 -20.16
N GLY A 120 15.39 -5.51 -19.62
CA GLY A 120 14.47 -6.62 -19.37
C GLY A 120 14.93 -7.60 -18.29
N ASN A 121 15.88 -7.23 -17.43
CA ASN A 121 16.47 -8.11 -16.43
C ASN A 121 16.39 -7.57 -14.99
N GLY A 122 15.74 -6.42 -14.80
CA GLY A 122 15.53 -5.77 -13.52
C GLY A 122 16.62 -4.77 -13.12
N LYS A 123 17.62 -4.53 -13.96
CA LYS A 123 18.68 -3.54 -13.70
C LYS A 123 18.40 -2.18 -14.34
N GLY A 124 17.40 -2.10 -15.23
CA GLY A 124 17.09 -0.89 -15.98
C GLY A 124 16.20 0.06 -15.20
N ASN A 125 16.63 1.32 -15.13
CA ASN A 125 15.90 2.39 -14.48
C ASN A 125 15.66 3.50 -15.52
N MET A 126 14.45 3.54 -16.09
CA MET A 126 14.03 4.63 -16.98
C MET A 126 12.56 5.00 -16.78
N SER A 127 12.31 6.29 -16.57
CA SER A 127 10.99 6.91 -16.54
C SER A 127 10.79 7.82 -17.75
N ILE A 128 9.55 8.28 -17.94
CA ILE A 128 9.21 9.26 -18.97
C ILE A 128 9.86 10.63 -18.75
N PHE A 129 10.32 10.91 -17.52
CA PHE A 129 10.95 12.17 -17.15
C PHE A 129 12.47 12.17 -17.36
N GLY A 130 13.03 11.04 -17.81
CA GLY A 130 14.48 10.84 -17.94
C GLY A 130 15.09 10.29 -16.65
N GLY A 131 15.45 9.00 -16.64
CA GLY A 131 16.04 8.34 -15.48
C GLY A 131 15.03 8.05 -14.36
N THR A 132 15.44 8.20 -13.10
CA THR A 132 14.60 8.00 -11.91
C THR A 132 13.90 9.28 -11.49
N PHE A 133 12.74 9.18 -10.81
CA PHE A 133 12.07 10.33 -10.18
C PHE A 133 11.86 10.07 -8.68
N ARG A 134 11.67 11.15 -7.90
CA ARG A 134 11.52 11.07 -6.43
C ARG A 134 10.19 10.44 -6.03
N ASP A 135 10.17 9.77 -4.88
CA ASP A 135 8.93 9.30 -4.26
C ASP A 135 7.96 10.46 -4.04
N GLU A 136 6.71 10.27 -4.47
CA GLU A 136 5.68 11.32 -4.45
C GLU A 136 5.02 11.43 -3.07
N ASN A 137 4.56 10.32 -2.51
CA ASN A 137 4.13 10.17 -1.11
C ASN A 137 3.92 8.68 -0.76
N PHE A 138 3.64 8.40 0.51
CA PHE A 138 3.38 7.06 1.04
C PHE A 138 2.00 6.94 1.73
N LYS A 139 0.99 7.69 1.26
CA LYS A 139 -0.34 7.69 1.88
C LYS A 139 -1.04 6.33 1.73
N ILE A 140 -0.90 5.71 0.56
CA ILE A 140 -1.52 4.42 0.23
C ILE A 140 -0.68 3.28 0.84
N LYS A 141 -1.29 2.47 1.73
CA LYS A 141 -0.61 1.35 2.41
C LYS A 141 -0.79 0.02 1.68
N HIS A 142 0.23 -0.85 1.78
CA HIS A 142 0.20 -2.23 1.29
C HIS A 142 -0.56 -3.16 2.24
N SER A 143 -1.88 -3.11 2.22
CA SER A 143 -2.71 -3.85 3.19
C SER A 143 -3.24 -5.19 2.68
N HIS A 144 -3.35 -5.40 1.36
CA HIS A 144 -4.02 -6.58 0.80
C HIS A 144 -3.33 -7.13 -0.45
N ALA A 145 -3.25 -8.47 -0.54
CA ALA A 145 -2.89 -9.18 -1.77
C ALA A 145 -4.06 -9.13 -2.77
N GLY A 146 -3.78 -8.92 -4.06
CA GLY A 146 -4.82 -8.86 -5.09
C GLY A 146 -5.61 -10.18 -5.22
N PHE A 147 -6.90 -10.16 -4.89
CA PHE A 147 -7.87 -11.25 -5.06
C PHE A 147 -8.76 -11.01 -6.31
N PRO A 148 -9.52 -12.00 -6.83
CA PRO A 148 -9.73 -12.28 -8.26
C PRO A 148 -10.70 -11.32 -8.96
N ASN A 149 -11.29 -10.38 -8.23
CA ASN A 149 -12.21 -9.38 -8.76
C ASN A 149 -11.72 -7.98 -8.36
N VAL A 150 -10.57 -7.61 -8.93
CA VAL A 150 -10.02 -6.25 -9.08
C VAL A 150 -10.17 -5.31 -7.87
N LYS A 151 -9.16 -5.31 -7.01
CA LYS A 151 -8.66 -4.11 -6.32
C LYS A 151 -7.14 -4.19 -6.26
N PHE A 152 -6.49 -3.86 -7.38
CA PHE A 152 -5.05 -3.64 -7.37
C PHE A 152 -4.81 -2.24 -6.84
N LEU A 153 -4.08 -2.17 -5.74
CA LEU A 153 -3.46 -0.97 -5.21
C LEU A 153 -2.58 -0.40 -6.33
N GLY A 154 -3.13 0.52 -7.11
CA GLY A 154 -2.50 1.14 -8.27
C GLY A 154 -1.21 1.82 -7.86
N ILE A 155 -0.12 1.05 -7.97
CA ILE A 155 1.31 1.38 -8.09
C ILE A 155 2.15 0.10 -7.98
N TYR A 156 1.73 -0.95 -7.26
CA TYR A 156 2.72 -1.97 -6.82
C TYR A 156 2.75 -3.30 -7.56
N LEU A 157 1.98 -3.51 -8.64
CA LEU A 157 2.15 -4.73 -9.45
C LEU A 157 3.45 -4.72 -10.29
N ILE A 158 4.11 -3.56 -10.41
CA ILE A 158 5.33 -3.38 -11.24
C ILE A 158 6.41 -2.52 -10.53
N PHE A 159 6.19 -2.02 -9.31
CA PHE A 159 7.20 -1.19 -8.62
C PHE A 159 8.05 -1.96 -7.61
N ILE A 160 9.15 -2.55 -8.08
CA ILE A 160 10.45 -2.46 -7.37
C ILE A 160 11.53 -2.25 -8.43
N ALA A 161 11.63 -1.06 -9.02
CA ALA A 161 12.88 -0.68 -9.72
C ALA A 161 13.12 0.81 -9.94
N LEU A 162 12.17 1.73 -9.70
CA LEU A 162 12.37 3.11 -10.15
C LEU A 162 12.33 4.23 -9.11
N ALA A 163 12.06 3.96 -7.84
CA ALA A 163 12.07 5.02 -6.82
C ALA A 163 12.66 4.67 -5.44
N ALA A 164 12.96 3.41 -5.13
CA ALA A 164 13.48 3.02 -3.81
C ALA A 164 14.97 2.62 -3.86
N ASN A 165 15.85 3.58 -4.14
CA ASN A 165 17.22 3.55 -3.62
C ASN A 165 17.30 4.58 -2.48
N GLY A 166 16.47 4.36 -1.45
CA GLY A 166 16.65 4.96 -0.14
C GLY A 166 17.07 3.85 0.81
N ARG A 167 18.39 3.69 0.97
CA ARG A 167 18.91 3.32 2.29
C ARG A 167 18.80 4.54 3.18
#